data_AF-A0A1B7NQ77-F1
#
_entry.id   AF-A0A1B7NQ77-F1
#
_cell.length_a   1.000
_cell.length_b   1.000
_cell.length_c   1.000
_cell.angle_alpha   90.00
_cell.angle_beta   90.00
_cell.angle_gamma   90.00
#
_symmetry.space_group_name_H-M   'P 1'
#
loop_
_entity.id
_entity.type
_entity.pdbx_description
1 polymer ?
#
loop_
_entity_poly.entity_id
_entity_poly.type
_entity_poly.pdbx_seq_one_letter_code
_entity_poly.pdbx_strand_id
1 'polypeptide(L)'
;MADSNDVNNIKTIQLSSSKDWKLWYAFILEAAKYAEVGNFVNLKEPDHARDLKEPEMPEPDDYTQAGKIEWEMKLAMWEIKIAEYEKIKRAMERINNLIWGTVSVDELRHCPVGIDVDVKDVIKALEARLAPTISSLRFDVRTRYVALCKPPKNQGLEKWLNQWSLIEIDINEAGMGGLFNPKIDFVNANLSIDSGYAQAWARDIHRDGDSIGLTGVINAFRERYKEMGILK
;
A
#
# COMPACT_ATOMS: atom_id res chain seq x y z
N MET A 1 -35.59 8.18 -8.71
CA MET A 1 -34.97 8.43 -7.39
C MET A 1 -34.47 7.08 -6.91
N ALA A 2 -33.17 6.83 -7.03
CA ALA A 2 -32.54 5.60 -6.58
C ALA A 2 -31.68 5.98 -5.37
N ASP A 3 -31.87 5.24 -4.28
CA ASP A 3 -31.41 5.56 -2.95
C ASP A 3 -29.88 5.69 -2.82
N SER A 4 -29.49 6.82 -2.25
CA SER A 4 -28.13 7.30 -2.01
C SER A 4 -27.50 6.68 -0.75
N ASN A 5 -27.72 5.40 -0.46
CA ASN A 5 -27.26 4.78 0.79
C ASN A 5 -26.35 3.55 0.66
N ASP A 6 -26.00 3.09 -0.54
CA ASP A 6 -25.16 1.89 -0.73
C ASP A 6 -23.67 2.17 -1.01
N VAL A 7 -23.17 3.39 -0.80
CA VAL A 7 -21.73 3.70 -0.94
C VAL A 7 -20.96 3.53 0.40
N ASN A 8 -21.67 3.27 1.50
CA ASN A 8 -21.12 3.20 2.85
C ASN A 8 -20.68 1.80 3.28
N ASN A 9 -19.73 1.15 2.57
CA ASN A 9 -18.80 0.21 3.23
C ASN A 9 -17.62 -0.28 2.36
N ILE A 10 -17.04 0.55 1.50
CA ILE A 10 -15.68 0.21 1.04
C ILE A 10 -14.78 0.48 2.25
N LYS A 11 -14.17 -0.56 2.83
CA LYS A 11 -13.09 -0.40 3.81
C LYS A 11 -11.95 0.36 3.13
N THR A 12 -12.00 1.68 3.17
CA THR A 12 -10.92 2.54 2.69
C THR A 12 -9.73 2.32 3.61
N ILE A 13 -8.54 2.15 3.03
CA ILE A 13 -7.30 2.02 3.79
C ILE A 13 -7.11 3.31 4.60
N GLN A 14 -6.99 3.20 5.92
CA GLN A 14 -6.83 4.33 6.83
C GLN A 14 -5.43 4.31 7.44
N LEU A 15 -4.76 5.46 7.45
CA LEU A 15 -3.47 5.68 8.09
C LEU A 15 -3.67 6.17 9.52
N SER A 16 -3.60 5.25 10.47
CA SER A 16 -3.73 5.55 11.91
C SER A 16 -2.48 5.23 12.71
N SER A 17 -1.60 4.40 12.16
CA SER A 17 -0.39 3.93 12.84
C SER A 17 0.67 3.52 11.84
N SER A 18 1.87 3.24 12.35
CA SER A 18 2.99 2.78 11.52
C SER A 18 2.71 1.46 10.77
N LYS A 19 1.77 0.64 11.27
CA LYS A 19 1.37 -0.62 10.62
C LYS A 19 0.62 -0.39 9.31
N ASP A 20 -0.03 0.77 9.18
CA ASP A 20 -0.86 1.08 8.02
C ASP A 20 -0.05 1.74 6.89
N TRP A 21 1.11 2.33 7.25
CA TRP A 21 1.96 3.14 6.36
C TRP A 21 2.18 2.50 4.99
N LYS A 22 2.64 1.24 4.97
CA LYS A 22 3.01 0.55 3.74
C LYS A 22 1.82 0.41 2.78
N LEU A 23 0.71 -0.12 3.30
CA LEU A 23 -0.48 -0.36 2.48
C LEU A 23 -1.12 0.95 2.05
N TRP A 24 -1.15 1.93 2.95
CA TRP A 24 -1.69 3.25 2.69
C TRP A 24 -0.87 3.99 1.61
N TYR A 25 0.46 4.04 1.74
CA TYR A 25 1.29 4.75 0.77
C TYR A 25 1.25 4.09 -0.61
N ALA A 26 1.23 2.75 -0.67
CA ALA A 26 1.01 2.03 -1.93
C ALA A 26 -0.34 2.36 -2.58
N PHE A 27 -1.41 2.46 -1.77
CA PHE A 27 -2.74 2.86 -2.24
C PHE A 27 -2.76 4.28 -2.80
N ILE A 28 -2.11 5.24 -2.13
CA ILE A 28 -1.99 6.63 -2.61
C ILE A 28 -1.20 6.69 -3.92
N LEU A 29 -0.08 5.95 -4.03
CA LEU A 29 0.71 5.88 -5.26
C LEU A 29 -0.07 5.30 -6.43
N GLU A 30 -0.83 4.23 -6.20
CA GLU A 30 -1.66 3.61 -7.24
C GLU A 30 -2.76 4.57 -7.71
N ALA A 31 -3.44 5.25 -6.78
CA ALA A 31 -4.43 6.28 -7.12
C ALA A 31 -3.82 7.42 -7.94
N ALA A 32 -2.62 7.89 -7.57
CA ALA A 32 -1.91 8.94 -8.28
C ALA A 32 -1.46 8.49 -9.68
N LYS A 33 -1.05 7.22 -9.83
CA LYS A 33 -0.70 6.61 -11.12
C LYS A 33 -1.90 6.56 -12.06
N TYR A 34 -3.07 6.11 -11.60
CA TYR A 34 -4.30 6.14 -12.40
C TYR A 34 -4.73 7.56 -12.79
N ALA A 35 -4.44 8.54 -11.94
CA ALA A 35 -4.70 9.94 -12.22
C ALA A 35 -3.60 10.62 -13.06
N GLU A 36 -2.58 9.86 -13.53
CA GLU A 36 -1.44 10.34 -14.32
C GLU A 36 -0.62 11.45 -13.64
N VAL A 37 -0.61 11.47 -12.30
CA VAL A 37 0.11 12.46 -11.48
C VAL A 37 1.07 11.81 -10.48
N GLY A 38 1.43 10.54 -10.71
CA GLY A 38 2.28 9.74 -9.83
C GLY A 38 3.62 10.43 -9.48
N ASN A 39 4.22 11.15 -10.43
CA ASN A 39 5.50 11.83 -10.22
C ASN A 39 5.42 12.93 -9.15
N PHE A 40 4.27 13.60 -9.04
CA PHE A 40 4.04 14.66 -8.05
C PHE A 40 3.72 14.12 -6.65
N VAL A 41 3.53 12.80 -6.50
CA VAL A 41 3.13 12.16 -5.23
C VAL A 41 4.25 11.25 -4.72
N ASN A 42 4.95 10.57 -5.61
CA ASN A 42 6.04 9.67 -5.28
C ASN A 42 7.23 10.43 -4.67
N LEU A 43 7.53 10.18 -3.40
CA LEU A 43 8.65 10.78 -2.67
C LEU A 43 10.02 10.53 -3.31
N LYS A 44 10.16 9.49 -4.14
CA LYS A 44 11.41 9.17 -4.86
C LYS A 44 11.62 10.04 -6.10
N GLU A 45 10.55 10.61 -6.64
CA GLU A 45 10.63 11.47 -7.81
C GLU A 45 10.90 12.92 -7.37
N PRO A 46 11.61 13.71 -8.19
CA PRO A 46 11.96 15.09 -7.83
C PRO A 46 10.81 16.10 -8.03
N ASP A 47 9.83 15.80 -8.88
CA ASP A 47 8.81 16.76 -9.33
C ASP A 47 7.83 17.18 -8.22
N HIS A 48 7.59 18.47 -8.01
CA HIS A 48 6.54 18.94 -7.10
C HIS A 48 5.38 19.57 -7.87
N ALA A 49 4.15 19.39 -7.38
CA ALA A 49 2.99 19.99 -8.03
C ALA A 49 3.01 21.51 -7.93
N ARG A 50 3.58 22.08 -6.86
CA ARG A 50 3.78 23.53 -6.75
C ARG A 50 4.70 24.13 -7.83
N ASP A 51 5.54 23.31 -8.46
CA ASP A 51 6.46 23.77 -9.51
C ASP A 51 5.76 23.89 -10.87
N LEU A 52 4.50 23.41 -10.98
CA LEU A 52 3.67 23.56 -12.18
C LEU A 52 3.34 25.02 -12.41
N LYS A 53 3.84 25.55 -13.52
CA LYS A 53 3.54 26.91 -13.96
C LYS A 53 2.30 26.92 -14.83
N GLU A 54 1.42 27.87 -14.55
CA GLU A 54 0.31 28.18 -15.43
C GLU A 54 0.84 28.68 -16.78
N PRO A 55 0.39 28.13 -17.92
CA PRO A 55 0.80 28.59 -19.24
C PRO A 55 0.38 30.05 -19.50
N GLU A 56 1.35 30.87 -19.93
CA GLU A 56 1.10 32.28 -20.27
C GLU A 56 0.30 32.42 -21.56
N MET A 57 -0.74 33.25 -21.53
CA MET A 57 -1.56 33.54 -22.71
C MET A 57 -0.71 34.30 -23.74
N PRO A 58 -0.69 33.87 -25.01
CA PRO A 58 0.10 34.55 -26.03
C PRO A 58 -0.53 35.90 -26.39
N GLU A 59 0.29 36.94 -26.38
CA GLU A 59 -0.09 38.27 -26.86
C GLU A 59 -0.14 38.28 -28.40
N PRO A 60 -1.04 39.08 -29.01
CA PRO A 60 -1.07 39.26 -30.46
C PRO A 60 0.25 39.86 -30.95
N ASP A 61 0.95 39.14 -31.84
CA ASP A 61 2.07 39.72 -32.59
C ASP A 61 1.57 40.64 -33.71
N ASP A 62 2.47 41.50 -34.23
CA ASP A 62 2.24 42.50 -35.28
C ASP A 62 1.13 42.12 -36.28
N TYR A 63 0.27 43.09 -36.62
CA TYR A 63 -0.93 42.96 -37.49
C TYR A 63 -0.65 42.59 -38.97
N THR A 64 0.50 41.97 -39.25
CA THR A 64 0.84 41.35 -40.53
C THR A 64 0.19 39.97 -40.66
N GLN A 65 0.03 39.49 -41.89
CA GLN A 65 -0.55 38.17 -42.15
C GLN A 65 0.34 37.03 -41.61
N ALA A 66 1.67 37.21 -41.60
CA ALA A 66 2.59 36.25 -41.00
C ALA A 66 2.49 36.23 -39.47
N GLY A 67 2.40 37.41 -38.83
CA GLY A 67 2.22 37.54 -37.38
C GLY A 67 0.90 36.93 -36.91
N LYS A 68 -0.17 37.09 -37.70
CA LYS A 68 -1.46 36.43 -37.43
C LYS A 68 -1.35 34.90 -37.40
N ILE A 69 -0.67 34.30 -38.39
CA ILE A 69 -0.50 32.84 -38.45
C ILE A 69 0.34 32.34 -37.26
N GLU A 70 1.41 33.06 -36.91
CA GLU A 70 2.25 32.70 -35.76
C GLU A 70 1.46 32.79 -34.44
N TRP A 71 0.69 33.85 -34.25
CA TRP A 71 -0.18 34.00 -33.07
C TRP A 71 -1.23 32.89 -32.98
N GLU A 72 -1.89 32.53 -34.09
CA GLU A 72 -2.85 31.42 -34.13
C GLU A 72 -2.19 30.09 -33.74
N MET A 73 -0.95 29.84 -34.17
CA MET A 73 -0.18 28.65 -33.75
C MET A 73 0.18 28.68 -32.26
N LYS A 74 0.61 29.85 -31.73
CA LYS A 74 0.90 30.03 -30.30
C LYS A 74 -0.35 29.84 -29.45
N LEU A 75 -1.50 30.35 -29.90
CA LEU A 75 -2.78 30.22 -29.23
C LEU A 75 -3.22 28.76 -29.13
N ALA A 76 -3.17 28.02 -30.24
CA ALA A 76 -3.50 26.58 -30.24
C ALA A 76 -2.58 25.77 -29.30
N MET A 77 -1.28 26.12 -29.24
CA MET A 77 -0.35 25.49 -28.31
C MET A 77 -0.67 25.84 -26.85
N TRP A 78 -1.07 27.08 -26.58
CA TRP A 78 -1.50 27.52 -25.25
C TRP A 78 -2.77 26.79 -24.80
N GLU A 79 -3.77 26.64 -25.68
CA GLU A 79 -5.02 25.90 -25.39
C GLU A 79 -4.75 24.45 -24.97
N ILE A 80 -3.80 23.78 -25.62
CA ILE A 80 -3.38 22.42 -25.24
C ILE A 80 -2.71 22.42 -23.86
N LYS A 81 -1.77 23.34 -23.64
CA LYS A 81 -1.01 23.42 -22.37
C LYS A 81 -1.91 23.77 -21.19
N ILE A 82 -2.84 24.71 -21.34
CA ILE A 82 -3.73 25.12 -20.24
C ILE A 82 -4.70 24.00 -19.90
N ALA A 83 -5.21 23.26 -20.88
CA ALA A 83 -6.03 22.07 -20.66
C ALA A 83 -5.28 20.98 -19.89
N GLU A 84 -4.01 20.74 -20.22
CA GLU A 84 -3.15 19.81 -19.50
C GLU A 84 -2.86 20.27 -18.06
N TYR A 85 -2.53 21.55 -17.87
CA TYR A 85 -2.34 22.17 -16.55
C TYR A 85 -3.58 21.99 -15.66
N GLU A 86 -4.77 22.33 -16.16
CA GLU A 86 -6.03 22.18 -15.43
C GLU A 86 -6.38 20.71 -15.13
N LYS A 87 -6.02 19.78 -16.04
CA LYS A 87 -6.20 18.34 -15.82
C LYS A 87 -5.34 17.89 -14.63
N ILE A 88 -4.06 18.27 -14.61
CA ILE A 88 -3.12 17.93 -13.53
C ILE A 88 -3.57 18.57 -12.21
N LYS A 89 -3.95 19.85 -12.22
CA LYS A 89 -4.44 20.56 -11.02
C LYS A 89 -5.63 19.85 -10.39
N ARG A 90 -6.65 19.50 -11.19
CA ARG A 90 -7.83 18.75 -10.70
C ARG A 90 -7.51 17.34 -10.21
N ALA A 91 -6.51 16.68 -10.81
CA ALA A 91 -6.05 15.38 -10.35
C ALA A 91 -5.33 15.51 -8.99
N MET A 92 -4.48 16.51 -8.83
CA MET A 92 -3.77 16.78 -7.57
C MET A 92 -4.72 17.15 -6.44
N GLU A 93 -5.76 17.95 -6.68
CA GLU A 93 -6.80 18.26 -5.70
C GLU A 93 -7.51 16.97 -5.21
N ARG A 94 -7.80 16.04 -6.12
CA ARG A 94 -8.40 14.74 -5.77
C ARG A 94 -7.46 13.89 -4.91
N ILE A 95 -6.18 13.81 -5.27
CA ILE A 95 -5.19 13.07 -4.47
C ILE A 95 -5.01 13.70 -3.09
N ASN A 96 -4.95 15.02 -3.02
CA ASN A 96 -4.88 15.73 -1.74
C ASN A 96 -6.10 15.38 -0.88
N ASN A 97 -7.32 15.50 -1.41
CA ASN A 97 -8.53 15.12 -0.67
C ASN A 97 -8.53 13.65 -0.24
N LEU A 98 -8.00 12.75 -1.07
CA LEU A 98 -7.86 11.34 -0.71
C LEU A 98 -6.91 11.15 0.48
N ILE A 99 -5.76 11.82 0.49
CA ILE A 99 -4.81 11.80 1.60
C ILE A 99 -5.50 12.33 2.87
N TRP A 100 -6.08 13.52 2.83
CA TRP A 100 -6.76 14.11 3.99
C TRP A 100 -7.95 13.28 4.49
N GLY A 101 -8.66 12.57 3.61
CA GLY A 101 -9.78 11.69 3.97
C GLY A 101 -9.38 10.30 4.46
N THR A 102 -8.10 9.91 4.34
CA THR A 102 -7.61 8.57 4.70
C THR A 102 -6.56 8.58 5.80
N VAL A 103 -6.17 9.76 6.30
CA VAL A 103 -5.26 9.89 7.44
C VAL A 103 -6.08 10.24 8.68
N SER A 104 -5.76 9.60 9.80
CA SER A 104 -6.42 9.89 11.07
C SER A 104 -6.20 11.34 11.50
N VAL A 105 -7.20 11.90 12.19
CA VAL A 105 -7.16 13.30 12.65
C VAL A 105 -5.94 13.56 13.56
N ASP A 106 -5.55 12.60 14.38
CA ASP A 106 -4.40 12.74 15.27
C ASP A 106 -3.09 12.88 14.49
N GLU A 107 -2.90 12.12 13.41
CA GLU A 107 -1.72 12.23 12.57
C GLU A 107 -1.73 13.49 11.70
N LEU A 108 -2.89 13.93 11.22
CA LEU A 108 -3.04 15.18 10.46
C LEU A 108 -2.62 16.43 11.26
N ARG A 109 -2.75 16.42 12.60
CA ARG A 109 -2.28 17.53 13.46
C ARG A 109 -0.78 17.76 13.37
N HIS A 110 -0.02 16.79 12.88
CA HIS A 110 1.42 16.87 12.73
C HIS A 110 1.86 17.20 11.30
N CYS A 111 0.92 17.31 10.36
CA CYS A 111 1.21 17.66 8.97
C CYS A 111 1.35 19.18 8.79
N PRO A 112 2.18 19.63 7.84
CA PRO A 112 2.23 21.03 7.45
C PRO A 112 0.88 21.47 6.86
N VAL A 113 0.51 22.72 7.13
CA VAL A 113 -0.69 23.38 6.60
C VAL A 113 -0.33 24.75 6.05
N GLY A 114 -0.96 25.15 4.94
CA GLY A 114 -0.71 26.43 4.29
C GLY A 114 -0.97 26.38 2.80
N ILE A 115 -0.97 27.55 2.16
CA ILE A 115 -1.24 27.71 0.72
C ILE A 115 -0.08 27.13 -0.11
N ASP A 116 1.15 27.20 0.39
CA ASP A 116 2.36 26.78 -0.33
C ASP A 116 2.81 25.34 -0.02
N VAL A 117 1.99 24.58 0.74
CA VAL A 117 2.31 23.22 1.15
C VAL A 117 2.03 22.26 -0.01
N ASP A 118 3.06 21.55 -0.47
CA ASP A 118 2.91 20.53 -1.50
C ASP A 118 2.45 19.20 -0.88
N VAL A 119 1.78 18.37 -1.68
CA VAL A 119 1.36 17.01 -1.26
C VAL A 119 2.55 16.20 -0.76
N LYS A 120 3.73 16.33 -1.39
CA LYS A 120 4.95 15.65 -0.92
C LYS A 120 5.40 16.11 0.46
N ASP A 121 5.16 17.36 0.84
CA ASP A 121 5.52 17.87 2.17
C ASP A 121 4.65 17.19 3.24
N VAL A 122 3.36 17.01 2.96
CA VAL A 122 2.44 16.25 3.83
C VAL A 122 2.88 14.78 3.94
N ILE A 123 3.16 14.12 2.81
CA ILE A 123 3.55 12.70 2.79
C ILE A 123 4.90 12.52 3.51
N LYS A 124 5.88 13.42 3.35
CA LYS A 124 7.16 13.37 4.08
C LYS A 124 6.96 13.49 5.59
N ALA A 125 6.08 14.38 6.03
CA ALA A 125 5.77 14.52 7.45
C ALA A 125 5.16 13.24 8.04
N LEU A 126 4.27 12.59 7.27
CA LEU A 126 3.70 11.30 7.65
C LEU A 126 4.74 10.18 7.62
N GLU A 127 5.62 10.15 6.60
CA GLU A 127 6.71 9.16 6.48
C GLU A 127 7.63 9.22 7.70
N ALA A 128 8.06 10.42 8.08
CA ALA A 128 8.97 10.62 9.20
C ALA A 128 8.40 10.08 10.53
N ARG A 129 7.08 10.05 10.69
CA ARG A 129 6.40 9.61 11.91
C ARG A 129 5.95 8.16 11.86
N LEU A 130 5.44 7.72 10.71
CA LEU A 130 4.67 6.49 10.56
C LEU A 130 5.39 5.45 9.73
N ALA A 131 6.38 5.81 8.92
CA ALA A 131 7.16 4.80 8.23
C ALA A 131 7.95 3.97 9.26
N PRO A 132 7.77 2.64 9.31
CA PRO A 132 8.54 1.83 10.22
C PRO A 132 10.02 1.89 9.84
N THR A 133 10.87 2.13 10.84
CA THR A 133 12.32 1.95 10.65
C THR A 133 12.62 0.47 10.40
N ILE A 134 13.69 0.17 9.66
CA ILE A 134 14.14 -1.22 9.42
C ILE A 134 14.28 -1.99 10.74
N SER A 135 14.83 -1.36 11.78
CA SER A 135 14.96 -1.96 13.12
C SER A 135 13.62 -2.30 13.76
N SER A 136 12.67 -1.36 13.72
CA SER A 136 11.31 -1.58 14.25
C SER A 136 10.54 -2.66 13.48
N LEU A 137 10.69 -2.68 12.15
CA LEU A 137 10.10 -3.71 11.29
C LEU A 137 10.66 -5.09 11.63
N ARG A 138 11.99 -5.22 11.73
CA ARG A 138 12.64 -6.48 12.12
C ARG A 138 12.20 -6.96 13.51
N PHE A 139 12.07 -6.03 14.46
CA PHE A 139 11.60 -6.34 15.81
C PHE A 139 10.14 -6.83 15.82
N ASP A 140 9.24 -6.14 15.11
CA ASP A 140 7.84 -6.53 14.98
C ASP A 140 7.71 -7.92 14.34
N VAL A 141 8.39 -8.15 13.22
CA VAL A 141 8.35 -9.43 12.51
C VAL A 141 8.89 -10.56 13.39
N ARG A 142 10.00 -10.36 14.11
CA ARG A 142 10.50 -11.37 15.06
C ARG A 142 9.48 -11.67 16.16
N THR A 143 8.85 -10.63 16.70
CA THR A 143 7.85 -10.76 17.77
C THR A 143 6.62 -11.54 17.28
N ARG A 144 6.10 -11.20 16.09
CA ARG A 144 4.97 -11.91 15.47
C ARG A 144 5.33 -13.34 15.09
N TYR A 145 6.53 -13.57 14.55
CA TYR A 145 7.00 -14.91 14.21
C TYR A 145 7.06 -15.83 15.44
N VAL A 146 7.68 -15.37 16.53
CA VAL A 146 7.75 -16.14 17.79
C VAL A 146 6.36 -16.41 18.36
N ALA A 147 5.41 -15.47 18.21
CA ALA A 147 4.04 -15.69 18.61
C ALA A 147 3.33 -16.73 17.73
N LEU A 148 3.59 -16.74 16.42
CA LEU A 148 3.04 -17.71 15.46
C LEU A 148 3.52 -19.14 15.71
N CYS A 149 4.77 -19.32 16.16
CA CYS A 149 5.29 -20.62 16.57
C CYS A 149 4.57 -21.22 17.80
N LYS A 150 3.71 -20.44 18.47
CA LYS A 150 2.85 -20.93 19.54
C LYS A 150 1.45 -21.18 18.96
N PRO A 151 0.81 -22.31 19.31
CA PRO A 151 -0.54 -22.61 18.87
C PRO A 151 -1.53 -21.53 19.37
N PRO A 152 -2.56 -21.19 18.58
CA PRO A 152 -3.57 -20.23 18.99
C PRO A 152 -4.36 -20.79 20.19
N LYS A 153 -4.56 -19.95 21.20
CA LYS A 153 -5.48 -20.28 22.30
C LYS A 153 -6.90 -19.93 21.84
N ASN A 154 -7.84 -20.89 21.84
CA ASN A 154 -9.26 -20.76 21.48
C ASN A 154 -9.57 -20.67 19.96
N GLN A 155 -10.72 -20.08 19.59
CA GLN A 155 -11.30 -19.95 18.23
C GLN A 155 -10.49 -19.05 17.24
N GLY A 156 -9.19 -18.88 17.49
CA GLY A 156 -8.31 -18.02 16.68
C GLY A 156 -7.63 -18.72 15.51
N LEU A 157 -7.99 -19.97 15.19
CA LEU A 157 -7.26 -20.80 14.22
C LEU A 157 -7.19 -20.16 12.83
N GLU A 158 -8.31 -19.69 12.30
CA GLU A 158 -8.33 -19.04 10.97
C GLU A 158 -7.46 -17.78 10.93
N LYS A 159 -7.54 -16.94 11.98
CA LYS A 159 -6.69 -15.75 12.12
C LYS A 159 -5.21 -16.11 12.17
N TRP A 160 -4.87 -17.15 12.93
CA TRP A 160 -3.51 -17.66 13.05
C TRP A 160 -2.97 -18.18 11.70
N LEU A 161 -3.79 -18.93 10.95
CA LEU A 161 -3.43 -19.39 9.61
C LEU A 161 -3.22 -18.21 8.64
N ASN A 162 -4.08 -17.19 8.69
CA ASN A 162 -3.90 -15.98 7.87
C ASN A 162 -2.60 -15.23 8.22
N GLN A 163 -2.22 -15.19 9.50
CA GLN A 163 -0.95 -14.58 9.91
C GLN A 163 0.25 -15.40 9.42
N TRP A 164 0.17 -16.73 9.42
CA TRP A 164 1.20 -17.59 8.82
C TRP A 164 1.34 -17.37 7.32
N SER A 165 0.26 -17.15 6.58
CA SER A 165 0.33 -16.85 5.14
C SER A 165 1.01 -15.52 4.82
N LEU A 166 0.98 -14.56 5.75
CA LEU A 166 1.56 -13.22 5.55
C LEU A 166 3.02 -13.11 6.01
N ILE A 167 3.45 -13.95 6.95
CA ILE A 167 4.74 -13.76 7.65
C ILE A 167 5.95 -13.91 6.73
N GLU A 168 5.88 -14.74 5.67
CA GLU A 168 6.97 -14.87 4.70
C GLU A 168 7.25 -13.57 3.95
N ILE A 169 6.18 -12.85 3.56
CA ILE A 169 6.30 -11.54 2.90
C ILE A 169 6.98 -10.56 3.85
N ASP A 170 6.52 -10.52 5.10
CA ASP A 170 7.07 -9.60 6.10
C ASP A 170 8.54 -9.90 6.47
N ILE A 171 8.94 -11.18 6.50
CA ILE A 171 10.34 -11.60 6.70
C ILE A 171 11.23 -11.09 5.56
N ASN A 172 10.78 -11.27 4.32
CA ASN A 172 11.52 -10.84 3.14
C ASN A 172 11.68 -9.32 3.11
N GLU A 173 10.61 -8.59 3.41
CA GLU A 173 10.62 -7.12 3.44
C GLU A 173 11.49 -6.55 4.57
N ALA A 174 11.55 -7.24 5.71
CA ALA A 174 12.46 -6.88 6.78
C ALA A 174 13.95 -7.21 6.46
N GLY A 175 14.23 -7.81 5.30
CA GLY A 175 15.56 -8.28 4.91
C GLY A 175 16.07 -9.36 5.86
N MET A 176 15.18 -10.24 6.31
CA MET A 176 15.45 -11.33 7.25
C MET A 176 15.34 -12.72 6.60
N GLY A 177 15.37 -12.78 5.27
CA GLY A 177 15.34 -14.03 4.52
C GLY A 177 16.45 -14.99 4.97
N GLY A 178 16.10 -16.27 5.10
CA GLY A 178 17.02 -17.33 5.54
C GLY A 178 17.31 -17.38 7.05
N LEU A 179 16.84 -16.41 7.85
CA LEU A 179 16.98 -16.47 9.31
C LEU A 179 15.95 -17.37 9.99
N PHE A 180 14.89 -17.71 9.27
CA PHE A 180 13.75 -18.48 9.76
C PHE A 180 13.47 -19.64 8.81
N ASN A 181 12.79 -20.67 9.32
CA ASN A 181 12.26 -21.74 8.48
C ASN A 181 10.74 -21.84 8.68
N PRO A 182 9.95 -20.92 8.08
CA PRO A 182 8.51 -20.81 8.31
C PRO A 182 7.76 -22.13 8.09
N LYS A 183 8.19 -22.90 7.09
CA LYS A 183 7.58 -24.20 6.75
C LYS A 183 7.78 -25.23 7.86
N ILE A 184 9.01 -25.42 8.33
CA ILE A 184 9.30 -26.36 9.43
C ILE A 184 8.65 -25.86 10.73
N ASP A 185 8.74 -24.57 11.01
CA ASP A 185 8.21 -23.99 12.25
C ASP A 185 6.68 -24.03 12.31
N PHE A 186 5.99 -23.87 11.17
CA PHE A 186 4.55 -24.08 11.06
C PHE A 186 4.17 -25.52 11.41
N VAL A 187 4.87 -26.51 10.83
CA VAL A 187 4.61 -27.93 11.13
C VAL A 187 4.87 -28.24 12.61
N ASN A 188 5.95 -27.71 13.18
CA ASN A 188 6.27 -27.87 14.59
C ASN A 188 5.21 -27.24 15.51
N ALA A 189 4.71 -26.05 15.18
CA ALA A 189 3.65 -25.40 15.94
C ALA A 189 2.36 -26.26 15.96
N ASN A 190 2.08 -26.96 14.85
CA ASN A 190 0.95 -27.87 14.74
C ASN A 190 1.08 -29.17 15.55
N LEU A 191 2.26 -29.55 16.07
CA LEU A 191 2.40 -30.78 16.89
C LEU A 191 1.45 -30.82 18.09
N SER A 192 1.18 -29.64 18.66
CA SER A 192 0.29 -29.47 19.82
C SER A 192 -1.19 -29.38 19.46
N ILE A 193 -1.52 -29.17 18.18
CA ILE A 193 -2.88 -29.06 17.65
C ILE A 193 -3.30 -30.39 17.04
N ASP A 194 -2.45 -30.95 16.19
CA ASP A 194 -2.65 -32.17 15.41
C ASP A 194 -1.33 -32.89 15.17
N SER A 195 -0.95 -33.75 16.12
CA SER A 195 0.30 -34.49 16.04
C SER A 195 0.36 -35.41 14.82
N GLY A 196 -0.77 -35.99 14.40
CA GLY A 196 -0.88 -36.83 13.21
C GLY A 196 -0.60 -36.05 11.92
N TYR A 197 -1.17 -34.85 11.78
CA TYR A 197 -0.86 -33.93 10.67
C TYR A 197 0.63 -33.62 10.63
N ALA A 198 1.16 -33.17 11.77
CA ALA A 198 2.50 -32.63 11.87
C ALA A 198 3.55 -33.71 11.57
N GLN A 199 3.35 -34.94 12.04
CA GLN A 199 4.26 -36.05 11.77
C GLN A 199 4.23 -36.49 10.29
N ALA A 200 3.05 -36.54 9.67
CA ALA A 200 2.92 -36.87 8.25
C ALA A 200 3.66 -35.85 7.37
N TRP A 201 3.41 -34.56 7.61
CA TRP A 201 4.06 -33.48 6.87
C TRP A 201 5.54 -33.35 7.18
N ALA A 202 5.98 -33.57 8.42
CA ALA A 202 7.39 -33.60 8.76
C ALA A 202 8.13 -34.64 7.89
N ARG A 203 7.57 -35.85 7.73
CA ARG A 203 8.15 -36.89 6.88
C ARG A 203 8.17 -36.50 5.40
N ASP A 204 7.08 -35.95 4.89
CA ASP A 204 6.97 -35.59 3.46
C ASP A 204 7.88 -34.42 3.10
N ILE A 205 8.06 -33.43 4.01
CA ILE A 205 9.02 -32.33 3.83
C ILE A 205 10.46 -32.84 3.74
N HIS A 206 10.82 -33.87 4.51
CA HIS A 206 12.15 -34.49 4.43
C HIS A 206 12.35 -35.31 3.15
N ARG A 207 11.28 -35.83 2.54
CA ARG A 207 11.33 -36.71 1.36
C ARG A 207 11.27 -35.95 0.04
N ASP A 208 10.39 -34.96 -0.07
CA ASP A 208 9.99 -34.37 -1.36
C ASP A 208 10.73 -33.04 -1.67
N GLY A 209 11.69 -32.65 -0.84
CA GLY A 209 12.39 -31.37 -0.98
C GLY A 209 11.44 -30.17 -0.98
N ASP A 210 11.90 -29.02 -1.49
CA ASP A 210 11.15 -27.75 -1.48
C ASP A 210 9.96 -27.67 -2.46
N SER A 211 9.43 -28.80 -2.93
CA SER A 211 8.36 -28.86 -3.93
C SER A 211 7.04 -28.22 -3.50
N ILE A 212 6.73 -28.23 -2.20
CA ILE A 212 5.54 -27.58 -1.63
C ILE A 212 5.99 -26.42 -0.73
N GLY A 213 5.64 -25.19 -1.13
CA GLY A 213 5.89 -23.98 -0.34
C GLY A 213 4.97 -23.86 0.89
N LEU A 214 5.28 -22.96 1.81
CA LEU A 214 4.53 -22.76 3.07
C LEU A 214 3.02 -22.60 2.83
N THR A 215 2.63 -21.79 1.84
CA THR A 215 1.21 -21.56 1.51
C THR A 215 0.48 -22.86 1.16
N GLY A 216 1.15 -23.79 0.47
CA GLY A 216 0.59 -25.11 0.17
C GLY A 216 0.34 -25.93 1.44
N VAL A 217 1.30 -25.94 2.37
CA VAL A 217 1.18 -26.64 3.66
C VAL A 217 0.07 -26.01 4.54
N ILE A 218 -0.08 -24.70 4.52
CA ILE A 218 -1.16 -24.00 5.24
C ILE A 218 -2.53 -24.37 4.66
N ASN A 219 -2.65 -24.38 3.33
CA ASN A 219 -3.93 -24.69 2.67
C ASN A 219 -4.33 -26.15 2.87
N ALA A 220 -3.38 -27.09 2.83
CA ALA A 220 -3.66 -28.49 3.15
C ALA A 220 -4.18 -28.67 4.59
N PHE A 221 -3.62 -27.92 5.56
CA PHE A 221 -4.12 -27.90 6.92
C PHE A 221 -5.54 -27.32 7.00
N ARG A 222 -5.80 -26.19 6.31
CA ARG A 222 -7.13 -25.57 6.25
C ARG A 222 -8.19 -26.53 5.72
N GLU A 223 -7.93 -27.18 4.59
CA GLU A 223 -8.91 -28.07 3.97
C GLU A 223 -9.25 -29.26 4.88
N ARG A 224 -8.25 -29.89 5.50
CA ARG A 224 -8.49 -30.95 6.49
C ARG A 224 -9.40 -30.47 7.64
N TYR A 225 -9.17 -29.26 8.14
CA TYR A 225 -9.94 -28.71 9.26
C TYR A 225 -11.34 -28.24 8.86
N LYS A 226 -11.56 -27.90 7.58
CA LYS A 226 -12.90 -27.71 7.01
C LYS A 226 -13.64 -29.04 6.88
N GLU A 227 -12.99 -30.09 6.40
CA GLU A 227 -13.57 -31.45 6.31
C GLU A 227 -14.00 -31.99 7.69
N MET A 228 -13.24 -31.65 8.73
CA MET A 228 -13.57 -31.97 10.13
C MET A 228 -14.66 -31.06 10.74
N GLY A 229 -15.15 -30.05 10.02
CA GLY A 229 -16.16 -29.10 10.49
C GLY A 229 -15.67 -28.12 11.57
N ILE A 230 -14.36 -27.98 11.76
CA ILE A 230 -13.74 -27.08 12.74
C ILE A 230 -13.59 -25.68 12.17
N LEU A 231 -13.20 -25.59 10.90
CA LEU A 231 -13.18 -24.35 10.12
C LEU A 231 -14.41 -24.29 9.22
N LYS A 232 -14.85 -23.07 8.91
CA LYS A 232 -15.97 -22.82 7.99
C LYS A 232 -15.46 -22.45 6.61
#